data_AF-A0A8X6LSJ5-F1
#
_entry.id   AF-A0A8X6LSJ5-F1
#
_cell.length_a   1.000
_cell.length_b   1.000
_cell.length_c   1.000
_cell.angle_alpha   90.00
_cell.angle_beta   90.00
_cell.angle_gamma   90.00
#
_symmetry.space_group_name_H-M   'P 1'
#
loop_
_entity.id
_entity.type
_entity.pdbx_description
1 polymer ?
#
loop_
_entity_poly.entity_id
_entity_poly.type
_entity_poly.pdbx_seq_one_letter_code
_entity_poly.pdbx_strand_id
1 'polypeptide(L)'
;MCTKAVHLDLVSSLSAAAFLSELCRFVSRRGYPSDIYSDNSTNFVGDSAYLKHLFQLLHICNVQDYWSGKNIQWHFIPLYAPNFGGVWEASVKLTKHHLLKTLKAAVLNFEELATILCHIEACINSRPLYPLSSDPKDLQVLTSGHFLIGCPLLELPDHSLTNQSLRIHS
;
A
#
# COMPACT_ATOMS: atom_id res chain seq x y z
N MET A 1 8.60 17.51 -3.37
CA MET A 1 8.35 16.54 -4.45
C MET A 1 7.74 15.32 -3.78
N CYS A 2 6.47 14.97 -4.07
CA CYS A 2 5.83 13.80 -3.48
C CYS A 2 5.93 12.63 -4.46
N THR A 3 6.63 11.58 -4.05
CA THR A 3 6.70 10.32 -4.77
C THR A 3 5.34 9.66 -4.64
N LYS A 4 4.57 9.57 -5.73
CA LYS A 4 3.22 8.97 -5.76
C LYS A 4 3.30 7.44 -5.64
N ALA A 5 4.01 6.96 -4.64
CA ALA A 5 4.16 5.55 -4.32
C ALA A 5 2.91 5.04 -3.59
N VAL A 6 2.56 3.79 -3.83
CA VAL A 6 1.36 3.16 -3.29
C VAL A 6 1.77 1.96 -2.44
N HIS A 7 1.08 1.78 -1.32
CA HIS A 7 1.10 0.54 -0.54
C HIS A 7 -0.30 -0.06 -0.52
N LEU A 8 -0.41 -1.37 -0.77
CA LEU A 8 -1.64 -2.13 -0.71
C LEU A 8 -1.45 -3.28 0.28
N ASP A 9 -2.37 -3.42 1.22
CA ASP A 9 -2.37 -4.50 2.19
C ASP A 9 -3.78 -5.07 2.31
N LEU A 10 -3.87 -6.40 2.48
CA LEU A 10 -5.15 -7.06 2.73
C LEU A 10 -5.42 -7.11 4.23
N VAL A 11 -6.62 -6.69 4.63
CA VAL A 11 -7.08 -6.72 6.02
C VAL A 11 -8.31 -7.62 6.14
N SER A 12 -8.41 -8.34 7.26
CA SER A 12 -9.48 -9.32 7.50
C SER A 12 -10.82 -8.68 7.90
N SER A 13 -10.82 -7.41 8.32
CA SER A 13 -12.03 -6.67 8.70
C SER A 13 -11.81 -5.17 8.62
N LEU A 14 -12.91 -4.41 8.65
CA LEU A 14 -12.91 -2.95 8.77
C LEU A 14 -12.82 -2.47 10.24
N SER A 15 -12.35 -3.33 11.14
CA SER A 15 -12.18 -2.98 12.56
C SER A 15 -10.91 -2.17 12.78
N ALA A 16 -10.88 -1.37 13.84
CA ALA A 16 -9.68 -0.61 14.19
C ALA A 16 -8.50 -1.49 14.59
N ALA A 17 -8.75 -2.67 15.17
CA ALA A 17 -7.68 -3.61 15.51
C ALA A 17 -6.97 -4.15 14.25
N ALA A 18 -7.74 -4.44 13.20
CA ALA A 18 -7.19 -4.83 11.90
C ALA A 18 -6.44 -3.66 11.25
N PHE A 19 -6.98 -2.44 11.33
CA PHE A 19 -6.31 -1.23 10.87
C PHE A 19 -4.98 -0.99 11.60
N LEU A 20 -4.94 -1.09 12.93
CA LEU A 20 -3.71 -0.93 13.71
C LEU A 20 -2.64 -1.95 13.32
N SER A 21 -3.05 -3.20 13.12
CA SER A 21 -2.14 -4.26 12.68
C SER A 21 -1.55 -3.94 11.30
N GLU A 22 -2.36 -3.44 10.38
CA GLU A 22 -1.91 -2.99 9.06
C GLU A 22 -0.97 -1.79 9.18
N LEU A 23 -1.30 -0.79 9.99
CA LEU A 23 -0.44 0.38 10.19
C LEU A 23 0.92 -0.01 10.78
N CYS A 24 0.96 -0.95 11.73
CA CYS A 24 2.21 -1.53 12.23
C CYS A 24 3.04 -2.18 11.11
N ARG A 25 2.40 -2.99 10.25
CA ARG A 25 3.07 -3.62 9.11
C ARG A 25 3.55 -2.58 8.10
N PHE A 26 2.77 -1.53 7.85
CA PHE A 26 3.16 -0.42 6.97
C PHE A 26 4.42 0.27 7.51
N VAL A 27 4.39 0.72 8.76
CA VAL A 27 5.50 1.41 9.41
C VAL A 27 6.74 0.52 9.49
N SER A 28 6.59 -0.77 9.78
CA SER A 28 7.71 -1.72 9.82
C SER A 28 8.36 -1.91 8.44
N ARG A 29 7.59 -1.77 7.35
CA ARG A 29 8.07 -1.95 5.96
C ARG A 29 8.56 -0.65 5.33
N ARG A 30 7.95 0.49 5.66
CA ARG A 30 8.13 1.78 4.97
C ARG A 30 8.76 2.87 5.85
N GLY A 31 8.91 2.60 7.14
CA GLY A 31 9.33 3.60 8.12
C GLY A 31 8.16 4.47 8.61
N TYR A 32 8.46 5.36 9.56
CA TYR A 32 7.47 6.23 10.19
C TYR A 32 7.12 7.41 9.27
N PRO A 33 5.83 7.61 8.92
CA PRO A 33 5.42 8.84 8.26
C PRO A 33 5.50 10.02 9.24
N SER A 34 5.80 11.22 8.73
CA SER A 34 5.67 12.44 9.54
C SER A 34 4.22 12.92 9.62
N ASP A 35 3.45 12.71 8.55
CA ASP A 35 2.09 13.19 8.38
C ASP A 35 1.24 12.10 7.76
N ILE A 36 0.03 11.90 8.31
CA ILE A 36 -0.98 11.00 7.77
C ILE A 36 -2.25 11.81 7.50
N TYR A 37 -2.82 11.66 6.31
CA TYR A 37 -4.05 12.32 5.90
C TYR A 37 -5.15 11.28 5.69
N SER A 38 -6.32 11.46 6.30
CA SER A 38 -7.48 10.56 6.14
C SER A 38 -8.79 11.33 5.99
N ASP A 39 -9.80 10.66 5.41
CA ASP A 39 -11.16 11.17 5.45
C ASP A 39 -11.77 11.09 6.86
N ASN A 40 -12.92 11.74 7.04
CA ASN A 40 -13.73 11.67 8.26
C ASN A 40 -14.67 10.45 8.25
N SER A 41 -14.29 9.32 7.64
CA SER A 41 -15.16 8.15 7.65
C SER A 41 -15.35 7.63 9.08
N THR A 42 -16.53 7.12 9.39
CA THR A 42 -16.95 6.67 10.73
C THR A 42 -16.07 5.57 11.33
N ASN A 43 -15.26 4.88 10.52
CA ASN A 43 -14.23 3.95 11.02
C ASN A 43 -13.04 4.67 11.67
N PHE A 44 -12.75 5.91 11.25
CA PHE A 44 -11.76 6.80 11.86
C PHE A 44 -12.41 7.82 12.82
N VAL A 45 -13.71 8.08 12.67
CA VAL A 45 -14.52 8.87 13.62
C VAL A 45 -15.14 7.96 14.67
N GLY A 46 -14.28 7.27 15.40
CA GLY A 46 -14.47 7.12 16.85
C GLY A 46 -13.49 8.11 17.45
N ASP A 47 -14.00 9.07 18.21
CA ASP A 47 -13.32 10.05 19.07
C ASP A 47 -11.81 10.29 18.85
N SER A 48 -11.34 11.53 18.80
CA SER A 48 -9.90 11.82 18.88
C SER A 48 -9.21 11.10 20.07
N ALA A 49 -9.97 10.76 21.11
CA ALA A 49 -9.57 9.89 22.22
C ALA A 49 -9.37 8.41 21.83
N TYR A 50 -10.17 7.84 20.92
CA TYR A 50 -9.99 6.48 20.41
C TYR A 50 -8.74 6.37 19.55
N LEU A 51 -8.47 7.30 18.63
CA LEU A 51 -7.19 7.30 17.91
C LEU A 51 -6.02 7.49 18.87
N LYS A 52 -6.10 8.42 19.83
CA LYS A 52 -5.09 8.54 20.91
C LYS A 52 -4.92 7.25 21.70
N HIS A 53 -6.00 6.54 22.02
CA HIS A 53 -5.98 5.26 22.72
C HIS A 53 -5.44 4.13 21.82
N LEU A 54 -5.72 4.13 20.53
CA LEU A 54 -5.14 3.21 19.55
C LEU A 54 -3.63 3.46 19.41
N PHE A 55 -3.18 4.72 19.41
CA PHE A 55 -1.77 5.08 19.50
C PHE A 55 -1.15 4.63 20.83
N GLN A 56 -1.92 4.61 21.92
CA GLN A 56 -1.50 3.99 23.17
C GLN A 56 -1.48 2.45 23.10
N LEU A 57 -2.33 1.82 22.30
CA LEU A 57 -2.29 0.35 22.11
C LEU A 57 -1.16 -0.06 21.17
N LEU A 58 -0.73 0.82 20.26
CA LEU A 58 0.51 0.65 19.50
C LEU A 58 1.76 0.58 20.41
N HIS A 59 1.66 0.93 21.71
CA HIS A 59 2.67 0.64 22.73
C HIS A 59 2.98 -0.87 22.90
N ILE A 60 2.15 -1.77 22.33
CA ILE A 60 2.41 -3.23 22.30
C ILE A 60 3.59 -3.56 21.37
N CYS A 61 3.86 -2.71 20.39
CA CYS A 61 5.10 -2.73 19.63
C CYS A 61 6.10 -1.90 20.45
N ASN A 62 7.26 -2.43 20.87
CA ASN A 62 8.32 -1.72 21.61
C ASN A 62 8.86 -0.48 20.84
N VAL A 63 8.06 0.56 20.70
CA VAL A 63 8.37 1.77 19.92
C VAL A 63 8.21 3.03 20.79
N GLN A 64 8.13 2.85 22.11
CA GLN A 64 7.94 3.91 23.10
C GLN A 64 8.91 5.09 22.91
N ASP A 65 10.15 4.83 22.51
CA ASP A 65 11.19 5.85 22.41
C ASP A 65 11.14 6.68 21.13
N TYR A 66 10.45 6.21 20.08
CA TYR A 66 10.41 6.91 18.78
C TYR A 66 9.08 7.66 18.54
N TRP A 67 7.92 7.10 18.96
CA TRP A 67 6.62 7.79 18.82
C TRP A 67 6.47 8.98 19.78
N SER A 68 7.05 8.90 20.97
CA SER A 68 7.05 10.00 21.94
C SER A 68 7.97 11.15 21.52
N GLY A 69 9.00 10.87 20.71
CA GLY A 69 9.95 11.86 20.19
C GLY A 69 9.64 12.43 18.80
N LYS A 70 8.87 11.70 17.97
CA LYS A 70 8.46 12.12 16.62
C LYS A 70 6.94 12.22 16.56
N ASN A 71 6.42 13.44 16.67
CA ASN A 71 4.98 13.72 16.57
C ASN A 71 4.46 13.46 15.15
N ILE A 72 4.02 12.22 14.84
CA ILE A 72 3.24 11.96 13.62
C ILE A 72 1.98 12.83 13.67
N GLN A 73 1.81 13.69 12.68
CA GLN A 73 0.64 14.57 12.57
C GLN A 73 -0.46 13.86 11.79
N TRP A 74 -1.59 13.62 12.44
CA TRP A 74 -2.77 13.12 11.77
C TRP A 74 -3.68 14.28 11.36
N HIS A 75 -3.99 14.33 10.06
CA HIS A 75 -4.79 15.38 9.45
C HIS A 75 -6.08 14.78 8.92
N PHE A 76 -7.20 15.27 9.43
CA PHE A 76 -8.51 14.96 8.89
C PHE A 76 -8.86 15.96 7.80
N ILE A 77 -9.17 15.44 6.62
CA ILE A 77 -9.52 16.30 5.49
C ILE A 77 -10.94 16.86 5.71
N PRO A 78 -11.15 18.16 5.45
CA PRO A 78 -12.48 18.76 5.57
C PRO A 78 -13.49 18.05 4.67
N LEU A 79 -14.73 17.96 5.14
CA LEU A 79 -15.85 17.55 4.29
C LEU A 79 -15.89 18.46 3.05
N TYR A 80 -16.12 17.88 1.87
CA TYR A 80 -16.19 18.60 0.58
C TYR A 80 -14.88 19.21 0.07
N ALA A 81 -13.72 18.64 0.44
CA ALA A 81 -12.42 19.01 -0.13
C ALA A 81 -11.89 17.91 -1.11
N PRO A 82 -12.55 17.70 -2.28
CA PRO A 82 -12.26 16.59 -3.20
C PRO A 82 -10.85 16.66 -3.82
N ASN A 83 -10.24 17.84 -3.82
CA ASN A 83 -8.87 18.04 -4.29
C ASN A 83 -7.83 17.33 -3.41
N PHE A 84 -8.09 17.15 -2.12
CA PHE A 84 -7.19 16.38 -1.25
C PHE A 84 -7.27 14.89 -1.58
N GLY A 85 -8.47 14.37 -1.88
CA GLY A 85 -8.71 12.95 -2.12
C GLY A 85 -8.32 12.38 -3.46
N GLY A 86 -8.17 13.23 -4.48
CA GLY A 86 -7.92 12.76 -5.84
C GLY A 86 -6.70 11.84 -5.98
N VAL A 87 -5.66 11.98 -5.14
CA VAL A 87 -4.45 11.13 -5.24
C VAL A 87 -4.74 9.69 -4.81
N TRP A 88 -5.27 9.45 -3.61
CA TRP A 88 -5.56 8.08 -3.18
C TRP A 88 -6.78 7.52 -3.90
N GLU A 89 -7.77 8.34 -4.28
CA GLU A 89 -8.90 7.89 -5.09
C GLU A 89 -8.46 7.38 -6.47
N ALA A 90 -7.51 8.08 -7.11
CA ALA A 90 -6.92 7.62 -8.36
C ALA A 90 -6.17 6.29 -8.19
N SER A 91 -5.42 6.13 -7.10
CA SER A 91 -4.74 4.87 -6.76
C SER A 91 -5.75 3.74 -6.52
N VAL A 92 -6.81 3.97 -5.74
CA VAL A 92 -7.88 2.99 -5.50
C VAL A 92 -8.56 2.59 -6.82
N LYS A 93 -8.85 3.55 -7.70
CA LYS A 93 -9.42 3.28 -9.02
C LYS A 93 -8.49 2.42 -9.88
N LEU A 94 -7.19 2.72 -9.86
CA LEU A 94 -6.18 1.95 -10.60
C LEU A 94 -6.07 0.52 -10.06
N THR A 95 -6.00 0.34 -8.74
CA THR A 95 -5.98 -0.99 -8.11
C THR A 95 -7.20 -1.81 -8.49
N LYS A 96 -8.41 -1.24 -8.41
CA LYS A 96 -9.65 -1.93 -8.82
C LYS A 96 -9.61 -2.35 -10.29
N HIS A 97 -9.10 -1.48 -11.17
CA HIS A 97 -8.96 -1.79 -12.58
C HIS A 97 -8.02 -2.98 -12.83
N HIS A 98 -6.86 -3.01 -12.15
CA HIS A 98 -5.94 -4.15 -12.24
C HIS A 98 -6.56 -5.44 -11.68
N LEU A 99 -7.21 -5.38 -10.51
CA LEU A 99 -7.91 -6.53 -9.93
C LEU A 99 -8.94 -7.11 -10.91
N LEU A 100 -9.82 -6.27 -11.47
CA LEU A 100 -10.85 -6.74 -12.40
C LEU A 100 -10.27 -7.39 -13.67
N LYS A 101 -9.13 -6.88 -14.16
CA LYS A 101 -8.44 -7.44 -15.33
C LYS A 101 -7.74 -8.77 -15.03
N THR A 102 -7.11 -8.89 -13.87
CA THR A 102 -6.37 -10.09 -13.47
C THR A 102 -7.31 -11.23 -13.11
N LEU A 103 -8.42 -10.93 -12.43
CA LEU A 103 -9.23 -11.97 -11.78
C LEU A 103 -10.17 -12.72 -12.72
N LYS A 104 -10.68 -12.13 -13.82
CA LYS A 104 -11.57 -12.79 -14.81
C LYS A 104 -12.60 -13.80 -14.23
N ALA A 105 -13.23 -13.47 -13.09
CA ALA A 105 -14.19 -14.29 -12.32
C ALA A 105 -13.64 -15.46 -11.48
N ALA A 106 -12.33 -15.51 -11.21
CA ALA A 106 -11.74 -16.42 -10.23
C ALA A 106 -12.19 -16.09 -8.80
N VAL A 107 -12.50 -17.12 -8.02
CA VAL A 107 -12.71 -17.02 -6.57
C VAL A 107 -11.37 -17.26 -5.91
N LEU A 108 -10.86 -16.27 -5.19
CA LEU A 108 -9.58 -16.35 -4.51
C LEU A 108 -9.75 -16.51 -3.01
N ASN A 109 -8.83 -17.27 -2.41
CA ASN A 109 -8.64 -17.26 -0.97
C ASN A 109 -7.84 -16.03 -0.52
N PHE A 110 -7.68 -15.88 0.80
CA PHE A 110 -7.01 -14.72 1.40
C PHE A 110 -5.56 -14.57 0.94
N GLU A 111 -4.78 -15.65 0.90
CA GLU A 111 -3.36 -15.63 0.52
C GLU A 111 -3.17 -15.33 -0.97
N GLU A 112 -4.04 -15.88 -1.82
CA GLU A 112 -4.03 -15.62 -3.26
C GLU A 112 -4.33 -14.15 -3.56
N LEU A 113 -5.34 -13.57 -2.89
CA LEU A 113 -5.68 -12.16 -3.05
C LEU A 113 -4.56 -11.26 -2.52
N ALA A 114 -3.98 -11.58 -1.36
CA ALA A 114 -2.83 -10.84 -0.82
C ALA A 114 -1.64 -10.85 -1.79
N THR A 115 -1.34 -12.00 -2.38
CA THR A 115 -0.27 -12.14 -3.39
C THR A 115 -0.54 -11.30 -4.63
N ILE A 116 -1.76 -11.32 -5.16
CA ILE A 116 -2.14 -10.50 -6.31
C ILE A 116 -2.06 -9.01 -5.99
N LEU A 117 -2.44 -8.59 -4.78
CA LEU A 117 -2.29 -7.19 -4.36
C LEU A 117 -0.82 -6.76 -4.34
N CYS A 118 0.11 -7.62 -3.90
CA CYS A 118 1.55 -7.35 -3.98
C CYS A 118 2.02 -7.14 -5.42
N HIS A 119 1.57 -7.98 -6.37
CA HIS A 119 1.89 -7.80 -7.80
C HIS A 119 1.32 -6.50 -8.36
N ILE A 120 0.07 -6.17 -8.00
CA ILE A 120 -0.56 -4.92 -8.44
C ILE A 120 0.17 -3.70 -7.84
N GLU A 121 0.57 -3.75 -6.57
CA GLU A 121 1.41 -2.71 -5.95
C GLU A 121 2.72 -2.52 -6.72
N ALA A 122 3.39 -3.62 -7.10
CA ALA A 122 4.61 -3.58 -7.89
C ALA A 122 4.38 -2.92 -9.27
N CYS A 123 3.36 -3.35 -10.00
CA CYS A 123 2.93 -2.75 -11.26
C CYS A 123 2.71 -1.24 -11.16
N ILE A 124 1.93 -0.79 -10.17
CA ILE A 124 1.58 0.62 -9.99
C ILE A 124 2.85 1.45 -9.69
N ASN A 125 3.72 0.94 -8.83
CA ASN A 125 4.95 1.62 -8.45
C ASN A 125 6.05 1.58 -9.52
N SER A 126 5.98 0.66 -10.48
CA SER A 126 6.89 0.58 -11.63
C SER A 126 6.52 1.52 -12.78
N ARG A 127 5.46 2.32 -12.63
CA ARG A 127 5.08 3.32 -13.64
C ARG A 127 6.21 4.36 -13.82
N PRO A 128 6.68 4.61 -15.07
CA PRO A 128 7.73 5.60 -15.34
C PRO A 128 7.29 7.03 -14.96
N LEU A 129 8.18 7.74 -14.26
CA LEU A 129 8.03 9.14 -13.89
C LEU A 129 8.92 10.04 -14.77
N TYR A 130 10.18 9.65 -14.98
CA TYR A 130 11.16 10.43 -15.74
C TYR A 130 12.26 9.53 -16.32
N PRO A 131 12.72 9.73 -17.56
CA PRO A 131 13.87 9.00 -18.10
C PRO A 131 15.16 9.40 -17.36
N LEU A 132 16.01 8.43 -17.02
CA LEU A 132 17.26 8.71 -16.29
C LEU A 132 18.39 9.21 -17.19
N SER A 133 18.23 9.07 -18.50
CA SER A 133 19.21 9.44 -19.52
C SER A 133 18.55 10.16 -20.68
N SER A 134 19.35 10.95 -21.40
CA SER A 134 18.95 11.59 -22.66
C SER A 134 19.20 10.69 -23.89
N ASP A 135 19.87 9.55 -23.70
CA ASP A 135 20.10 8.58 -24.77
C ASP A 135 18.81 7.84 -25.09
N PRO A 136 18.27 7.93 -26.32
CA PRO A 136 17.06 7.21 -26.72
C PRO A 136 17.21 5.67 -26.70
N LYS A 137 18.43 5.14 -26.58
CA LYS A 137 18.68 3.70 -26.41
C LYS A 137 18.67 3.25 -24.95
N ASP A 138 18.75 4.19 -24.01
CA ASP A 138 18.69 3.89 -22.60
C ASP A 138 17.23 3.89 -22.12
N LEU A 139 16.72 2.70 -21.78
CA LEU A 139 15.34 2.50 -21.35
C LEU A 139 15.18 2.61 -19.82
N GLN A 140 16.24 3.00 -19.10
CA GLN A 140 16.14 3.19 -17.66
C GLN A 140 15.30 4.42 -17.32
N VAL A 141 14.35 4.21 -16.40
CA VAL A 141 13.39 5.22 -15.98
C VAL A 141 13.31 5.26 -14.47
N LEU A 142 13.20 6.47 -13.93
CA LEU A 142 12.84 6.70 -12.55
C LEU A 142 11.37 6.32 -12.37
N THR A 143 11.07 5.52 -11.35
CA THR A 143 9.72 5.07 -10.99
C THR A 143 9.47 5.36 -9.52
N SER A 144 8.20 5.33 -9.08
CA SER A 144 7.89 5.44 -7.65
C SER A 144 8.56 4.35 -6.82
N GLY A 145 8.73 3.13 -7.38
CA GLY A 145 9.41 2.01 -6.74
C GLY A 145 10.86 2.28 -6.36
N HIS A 146 11.58 3.10 -7.16
CA HIS A 146 12.97 3.48 -6.83
C HIS A 146 13.06 4.21 -5.49
N PHE A 147 12.04 4.98 -5.11
CA PHE A 147 12.01 5.67 -3.82
C PHE A 147 11.65 4.77 -2.65
N LEU A 148 11.09 3.59 -2.92
CA LEU A 148 10.68 2.63 -1.91
C LEU A 148 11.79 1.63 -1.54
N ILE A 149 12.54 1.15 -2.52
CA ILE A 149 13.53 0.08 -2.33
C ILE A 149 14.91 0.40 -2.95
N GLY A 150 15.09 1.56 -3.59
CA GLY A 150 16.34 1.96 -4.23
C GLY A 150 16.55 1.39 -5.65
N CYS A 151 15.62 0.58 -6.15
CA CYS A 151 15.66 -0.03 -7.48
C CYS A 151 14.24 -0.29 -8.03
N PRO A 152 14.07 -0.70 -9.30
CA PRO A 152 12.77 -1.12 -9.82
C PRO A 152 12.24 -2.34 -9.03
N LEU A 153 10.93 -2.40 -8.79
CA LEU A 153 10.31 -3.57 -8.17
C LEU A 153 10.40 -4.76 -9.13
N LEU A 154 10.97 -5.87 -8.64
CA LEU A 154 11.12 -7.11 -9.40
C LEU A 154 9.77 -7.84 -9.42
N GLU A 155 9.23 -8.08 -10.61
CA GLU A 155 8.24 -9.15 -10.81
C GLU A 155 9.01 -10.46 -11.01
N LEU A 156 8.58 -11.52 -10.33
CA LEU A 156 9.04 -12.87 -10.66
C LEU A 156 8.62 -13.15 -12.10
N PRO A 157 9.50 -13.76 -12.92
CA PRO A 157 9.14 -14.13 -14.28
C PRO A 157 7.89 -15.02 -14.22
N ASP A 158 6.86 -14.64 -14.97
CA ASP A 158 5.63 -15.40 -15.09
C ASP A 158 6.02 -16.81 -15.55
N HIS A 159 5.94 -17.78 -14.65
CA HIS A 159 5.97 -19.19 -15.05
C HIS A 159 4.67 -19.40 -15.80
N SER A 160 4.70 -19.24 -17.12
CA SER A 160 3.63 -19.67 -17.99
C SER A 160 3.27 -21.09 -17.56
N LEU A 161 2.11 -21.26 -16.90
CA LEU A 161 1.55 -22.56 -16.55
C LEU A 161 1.05 -23.22 -17.84
N THR A 162 1.96 -23.46 -18.78
CA THR A 162 1.73 -24.25 -19.97
C THR A 162 2.00 -25.70 -19.56
N ASN A 163 0.93 -26.42 -19.22
CA ASN A 163 0.88 -27.89 -19.22
C ASN A 163 1.96 -28.63 -18.42
N GLN A 164 1.95 -28.53 -17.10
CA GLN A 164 2.41 -29.68 -16.29
C GLN A 164 1.37 -30.03 -15.23
N SER A 165 0.60 -31.05 -15.56
CA SER A 165 -0.22 -31.83 -14.64
C SER A 165 0.68 -32.34 -13.53
N LEU A 166 0.72 -31.66 -12.38
CA LEU A 166 1.30 -32.21 -11.17
C LEU A 166 0.36 -33.30 -10.66
N ARG A 167 0.55 -34.52 -11.19
CA ARG A 167 0.07 -35.75 -10.56
C ARG A 167 0.86 -35.90 -9.27
N ILE A 168 0.25 -35.52 -8.16
CA ILE A 168 0.74 -35.95 -6.85
C ILE A 168 0.15 -37.33 -6.62
N HIS A 169 0.97 -38.35 -6.89
CA HIS A 169 0.76 -39.70 -6.35
C HIS A 169 1.30 -39.73 -4.93
N SER A 170 0.41 -39.95 -3.97
CA SER A 170 0.53 -40.95 -2.88
C SER A 170 -0.68 -40.83 -1.98
#